data_AF-A0A8T3LHS0-F1
#
_entry.id   AF-A0A8T3LHS0-F1
#
_cell.length_a   1.000
_cell.length_b   1.000
_cell.length_c   1.000
_cell.angle_alpha   90.00
_cell.angle_beta   90.00
_cell.angle_gamma   90.00
#
_symmetry.space_group_name_H-M   'P 1'
#
loop_
_entity.id
_entity.type
_entity.pdbx_description
1 polymer ?
#
loop_
_entity_poly.entity_id
_entity_poly.type
_entity_poly.pdbx_seq_one_letter_code
_entity_poly.pdbx_strand_id
1 'polypeptide(L)'
;AICEAASRPSMRFVQPRTESQQAMRALHRVRESLVQDKVKTTNQMHAFLLEFGISVPRGAAVISRLSTILEDSSLPLYLSQLLLKLQQHYHYLVEQIK
;
A
#
# COMPACT_ATOMS: atom_id res chain seq x y z
N ALA A 1 -23.68 -15.27 -24.58
CA ALA A 1 -23.09 -15.68 -23.29
C ALA A 1 -23.92 -15.24 -22.07
N ILE A 2 -24.01 -13.95 -21.70
CA ILE A 2 -24.75 -13.52 -20.49
C ILE A 2 -26.26 -13.79 -20.59
N CYS A 3 -26.90 -13.44 -21.72
CA CYS A 3 -28.33 -13.71 -21.93
C CYS A 3 -28.66 -15.21 -21.97
N GLU A 4 -27.75 -16.03 -22.49
CA GLU A 4 -27.92 -17.48 -22.61
C GLU A 4 -27.79 -18.20 -21.25
N ALA A 5 -26.90 -17.73 -20.38
CA ALA A 5 -26.83 -18.21 -19.01
C ALA A 5 -28.08 -17.83 -18.20
N ALA A 6 -28.63 -16.62 -18.42
CA ALA A 6 -29.82 -16.11 -17.74
C ALA A 6 -31.10 -16.92 -18.00
N SER A 7 -31.20 -17.55 -19.17
CA SER A 7 -32.39 -18.30 -19.59
C SER A 7 -32.37 -19.78 -19.18
N ARG A 8 -31.33 -20.26 -18.48
CA ARG A 8 -31.24 -21.68 -18.09
C ARG A 8 -32.19 -22.01 -16.92
N PRO A 9 -33.00 -23.09 -17.00
CA PRO A 9 -33.94 -23.46 -15.94
C PRO A 9 -33.29 -23.75 -14.58
N SER A 10 -32.00 -24.13 -14.59
CA SER A 10 -31.20 -24.39 -13.38
C SER A 10 -30.51 -23.15 -12.83
N MET A 11 -30.78 -21.95 -13.36
CA MET A 11 -30.11 -20.73 -12.90
C MET A 11 -30.65 -20.31 -11.53
N ARG A 12 -29.76 -20.35 -10.53
CA ARG A 12 -30.04 -19.82 -9.19
C ARG A 12 -29.74 -18.32 -9.17
N PHE A 13 -30.79 -17.51 -8.98
CA PHE A 13 -30.63 -16.09 -8.70
C PHE A 13 -30.14 -15.90 -7.27
N VAL A 14 -29.03 -15.17 -7.12
CA VAL A 14 -28.51 -14.74 -5.82
C VAL A 14 -29.26 -13.49 -5.37
N GLN A 15 -29.55 -13.39 -4.07
CA GLN A 15 -30.17 -12.20 -3.52
C GLN A 15 -29.28 -10.96 -3.75
N PRO A 16 -29.86 -9.80 -4.10
CA PRO A 16 -29.13 -8.54 -4.15
C PRO A 16 -28.45 -8.27 -2.80
N ARG A 17 -27.20 -7.79 -2.82
CA ARG A 17 -26.47 -7.45 -1.60
C ARG A 17 -27.18 -6.32 -0.86
N THR A 18 -27.36 -6.46 0.45
CA THR A 18 -27.87 -5.38 1.30
C THR A 18 -26.90 -4.21 1.35
N GLU A 19 -27.38 -3.01 1.68
CA GLU A 19 -26.52 -1.83 1.85
C GLU A 19 -25.40 -2.06 2.86
N SER A 20 -25.71 -2.74 3.98
CA SER A 20 -24.73 -3.13 5.00
C SER A 20 -23.64 -4.06 4.45
N GLN A 21 -24.00 -5.05 3.63
CA GLN A 21 -23.04 -5.94 2.97
C GLN A 21 -22.18 -5.19 1.94
N GLN A 22 -22.74 -4.21 1.24
CA GLN A 22 -21.98 -3.37 0.30
C GLN A 22 -20.99 -2.46 1.03
N ALA A 23 -21.43 -1.80 2.10
CA ALA A 23 -20.59 -0.95 2.95
C ALA A 23 -19.43 -1.74 3.57
N MET A 24 -19.69 -2.93 4.10
CA MET A 24 -18.64 -3.80 4.65
C MET A 24 -17.59 -4.19 3.60
N ARG A 25 -18.03 -4.54 2.38
CA ARG A 25 -17.09 -4.82 1.27
C ARG A 25 -16.29 -3.59 0.86
N ALA A 26 -16.89 -2.41 0.88
CA ALA A 26 -16.17 -1.16 0.61
C ALA A 26 -15.08 -0.92 1.66
N LEU A 27 -15.40 -1.12 2.95
CA LEU A 27 -14.43 -1.01 4.04
C LEU A 27 -13.25 -1.98 3.87
N HIS A 28 -13.51 -3.24 3.53
CA HIS A 28 -12.45 -4.20 3.26
C HIS A 28 -11.55 -3.78 2.09
N ARG A 29 -12.14 -3.29 1.00
CA ARG A 29 -11.37 -2.81 -0.16
C ARG A 29 -10.49 -1.60 0.18
N VAL A 30 -11.02 -0.66 0.95
CA VAL A 30 -10.24 0.50 1.41
C VAL A 30 -9.06 0.05 2.26
N ARG A 31 -9.30 -0.86 3.22
CA ARG A 31 -8.23 -1.42 4.05
C ARG A 31 -7.17 -2.15 3.22
N GLU A 32 -7.59 -2.97 2.24
CA GLU A 32 -6.68 -3.65 1.32
C GLU A 32 -5.83 -2.65 0.52
N SER A 33 -6.44 -1.58 0.00
CA SER A 33 -5.73 -0.51 -0.71
C SER A 33 -4.68 0.15 0.17
N LEU A 34 -5.02 0.52 1.42
CA LEU A 34 -4.09 1.13 2.35
C LEU A 34 -2.89 0.22 2.66
N VAL A 35 -3.13 -1.08 2.82
CA VAL A 35 -2.07 -2.07 3.02
C VAL A 35 -1.15 -2.15 1.80
N GLN A 36 -1.72 -2.14 0.59
CA GLN A 36 -0.95 -2.13 -0.66
C GLN A 36 -0.10 -0.85 -0.77
N ASP A 37 -0.67 0.32 -0.46
CA ASP A 37 0.03 1.60 -0.49
C ASP A 37 1.18 1.63 0.52
N LYS A 38 1.01 1.01 1.69
CA LYS A 38 2.08 0.90 2.71
C LYS A 38 3.26 0.10 2.18
N VAL A 39 2.98 -1.04 1.53
CA VAL A 39 4.01 -1.89 0.92
C VAL A 39 4.69 -1.17 -0.24
N LYS A 40 3.91 -0.51 -1.10
CA LYS A 40 4.42 0.29 -2.23
C LYS A 40 5.36 1.39 -1.75
N THR A 41 4.98 2.15 -0.73
CA THR A 41 5.80 3.22 -0.14
C THR A 41 7.13 2.69 0.38
N THR A 42 7.09 1.55 1.09
CA THR A 42 8.31 0.89 1.59
C THR A 42 9.24 0.45 0.46
N ASN A 43 8.68 -0.15 -0.60
CA ASN A 43 9.44 -0.59 -1.76
C ASN A 43 10.04 0.59 -2.55
N GLN A 44 9.32 1.72 -2.66
CA GLN A 44 9.84 2.93 -3.30
C GLN A 44 11.04 3.50 -2.55
N MET A 45 10.95 3.62 -1.23
CA MET A 45 12.09 4.07 -0.41
C MET A 45 13.29 3.12 -0.56
N HIS A 46 13.05 1.81 -0.55
CA HIS A 46 14.10 0.80 -0.76
C HIS A 46 14.78 0.94 -2.13
N ALA A 47 14.00 1.11 -3.20
CA ALA A 47 14.51 1.27 -4.56
C ALA A 47 15.36 2.53 -4.69
N PHE A 48 14.89 3.67 -4.18
CA PHE A 48 15.66 4.91 -4.21
C PHE A 48 16.97 4.81 -3.42
N LEU A 49 16.97 4.18 -2.25
CA LEU A 49 18.22 3.96 -1.52
C LEU A 49 19.21 3.09 -2.32
N LEU A 50 18.70 2.04 -2.98
CA LEU A 50 19.52 1.14 -3.79
C LEU A 50 20.14 1.84 -5.02
N GLU A 51 19.41 2.75 -5.67
CA GLU A 51 19.91 3.57 -6.79
C GLU A 51 21.14 4.41 -6.40
N PHE A 52 21.25 4.77 -5.12
CA PHE A 52 22.38 5.53 -4.56
C PHE A 52 23.41 4.64 -3.85
N GLY A 53 23.35 3.31 -4.07
CA GLY A 53 24.30 2.35 -3.51
C GLY A 53 24.06 1.96 -2.04
N ILE A 54 22.95 2.41 -1.45
CA ILE A 54 22.62 2.13 -0.05
C ILE A 54 21.75 0.88 0.03
N SER A 55 22.38 -0.24 0.41
CA SER A 55 21.67 -1.50 0.61
C SER A 55 21.08 -1.59 2.01
N VAL A 56 19.75 -1.72 2.10
CA VAL A 56 19.00 -1.91 3.35
C VAL A 56 18.22 -3.22 3.35
N PRO A 57 17.98 -3.85 4.52
CA PRO A 57 17.07 -4.98 4.61
C PRO A 57 15.65 -4.58 4.15
N ARG A 58 14.97 -5.48 3.43
CA ARG A 58 13.62 -5.22 2.90
C ARG A 58 12.59 -5.07 4.04
N GLY A 59 11.51 -4.33 3.76
CA GLY A 59 10.39 -4.18 4.68
C GLY A 59 10.59 -3.08 5.72
N ALA A 60 10.04 -3.28 6.94
CA ALA A 60 9.99 -2.24 7.98
C ALA A 60 11.36 -1.73 8.44
N ALA A 61 12.43 -2.50 8.21
CA ALA A 61 13.80 -2.09 8.51
C ALA A 61 14.19 -0.78 7.79
N VAL A 62 13.72 -0.58 6.55
CA VAL A 62 13.94 0.65 5.77
C VAL A 62 13.44 1.88 6.53
N ILE A 63 12.25 1.77 7.13
CA ILE A 63 11.63 2.88 7.87
C ILE A 63 12.40 3.18 9.14
N SER A 64 12.80 2.16 9.89
CA SER A 64 13.53 2.33 11.17
C SER A 64 14.95 2.86 11.00
N ARG A 65 15.61 2.54 9.87
CA ARG A 65 17.01 2.92 9.62
C ARG A 65 17.16 4.20 8.82
N LEU A 66 16.06 4.76 8.32
CA LEU A 66 16.12 5.91 7.42
C LEU A 66 16.85 7.11 8.05
N SER A 67 16.57 7.42 9.32
CA SER A 67 17.22 8.54 10.02
C SER A 67 18.73 8.37 10.08
N THR A 68 19.21 7.19 10.49
CA THR A 68 20.63 6.84 10.50
C THR A 68 21.26 6.94 9.12
N ILE A 69 20.57 6.44 8.09
CA ILE A 69 21.05 6.50 6.71
C ILE A 69 21.19 7.95 6.23
N LEU A 70 20.23 8.82 6.55
CA LEU A 70 20.26 10.23 6.17
C LEU A 70 21.37 11.01 6.89
N GLU A 71 21.78 10.58 8.08
CA GLU A 71 22.89 11.15 8.84
C GLU A 71 24.25 10.67 8.31
N ASP A 72 24.38 9.39 7.97
CA ASP A 72 25.64 8.77 7.55
C ASP A 72 25.96 8.98 6.06
N SER A 73 24.94 9.27 5.23
CA SER A 73 25.06 9.29 3.78
C SER A 73 25.03 10.71 3.21
N SER A 74 25.97 11.04 2.31
CA SER A 74 25.92 12.29 1.53
C SER A 74 24.94 12.15 0.36
N LEU A 75 23.64 12.11 0.66
CA LEU A 75 22.58 12.09 -0.35
C LEU A 75 22.24 13.50 -0.84
N PRO A 76 21.82 13.66 -2.12
CA PRO A 76 21.33 14.93 -2.60
C PRO A 76 20.16 15.44 -1.74
N LEU A 77 20.16 16.73 -1.41
CA LEU A 77 19.17 17.35 -0.52
C LEU A 77 17.72 17.03 -0.93
N TYR A 78 17.43 17.06 -2.23
CA TYR A 78 16.10 16.76 -2.76
C TYR A 78 15.67 15.31 -2.48
N LEU A 79 16.60 14.36 -2.60
CA LEU A 79 16.33 12.95 -2.31
C LEU A 79 16.05 12.76 -0.82
N SER A 80 16.85 13.36 0.06
CA SER A 80 16.64 13.29 1.50
C SER A 80 15.26 13.82 1.90
N GLN A 81 14.86 14.95 1.32
CA GLN A 81 13.51 15.52 1.53
C GLN A 81 12.39 14.60 1.01
N LEU A 82 12.59 13.97 -0.15
CA LEU A 82 11.63 13.02 -0.72
C LEU A 82 11.48 11.78 0.17
N LEU A 83 12.59 11.21 0.64
CA LEU A 83 12.61 10.05 1.52
C LEU A 83 11.91 10.35 2.86
N LEU A 84 12.10 11.54 3.44
CA LEU A 84 11.38 11.98 4.64
C LEU A 84 9.87 12.09 4.39
N LYS A 85 9.45 12.63 3.25
CA LYS A 85 8.02 12.69 2.87
C LYS A 85 7.41 11.29 2.75
N LEU A 86 8.15 10.35 2.14
CA LEU A 86 7.70 8.95 2.04
C LEU A 86 7.61 8.26 3.41
N GLN A 87 8.55 8.55 4.31
CA GLN A 87 8.49 8.06 5.68
C GLN A 87 7.26 8.59 6.43
N GLN A 88 6.97 9.88 6.31
CA GLN A 88 5.76 10.49 6.87
C GLN A 88 4.49 9.86 6.30
N HIS A 89 4.46 9.65 4.97
CA HIS A 89 3.34 8.97 4.31
C HIS A 89 3.15 7.54 4.82
N TYR A 90 4.24 6.80 5.02
CA TYR A 90 4.19 5.47 5.62
C TYR A 90 3.55 5.50 7.02
N HIS A 91 3.93 6.45 7.87
CA HIS A 91 3.34 6.58 9.21
C HIS A 91 1.85 6.90 9.16
N TYR A 92 1.44 7.82 8.29
CA TYR A 92 0.03 8.10 8.05
C TYR A 92 -0.74 6.84 7.64
N LEU A 93 -0.23 6.07 6.67
CA LEU A 93 -0.87 4.82 6.24
C LEU A 93 -0.99 3.79 7.37
N VAL A 94 0.03 3.68 8.22
CA VAL A 94 0.00 2.78 9.38
C VAL A 94 -1.10 3.19 10.38
N GLU A 95 -1.31 4.48 10.59
CA GLU A 95 -2.39 4.98 11.45
C GLU A 95 -3.77 4.67 10.88
N GLN A 96 -3.96 4.77 9.57
CA GLN A 96 -5.25 4.48 8.92
C GLN A 96 -5.60 2.98 8.86
N ILE A 97 -4.60 2.10 8.99
CA ILE A 97 -4.80 0.64 8.98
C ILE A 97 -5.12 0.11 10.39
N LYS A 98 -4.75 0.83 11.45
CA LYS A 98 -5.08 0.44 12.83
C LYS A 98 -6.59 0.56 13.07
#